data_AF-A0A5B1B727-F1
#
_entry.id   AF-A0A5B1B727-F1
#
_cell.length_a   1.000
_cell.length_b   1.000
_cell.length_c   1.000
_cell.angle_alpha   90.00
_cell.angle_beta   90.00
_cell.angle_gamma   90.00
#
_symmetry.space_group_name_H-M   'P 1'
#
loop_
_entity.id
_entity.type
_entity.pdbx_description
1 polymer ?
#
loop_
_entity_poly.entity_id
_entity_poly.type
_entity_poly.pdbx_seq_one_letter_code
_entity_poly.pdbx_strand_id
1 'polypeptide(L)'
;MKNLLKVYIIVFIAVLAVSCTKDNDEVAPEATSENSNSLKTELAKYLEIKSINEEATLIDIAYGSEDCFSINYPVSFALGDSGDTESVANDEDFIALFNSDVTFLEINYPINATLEDGAQKVLNSEEEYYVQEDVCAEEALESEE
;
A
#
# COMPACT_ATOMS: atom_id res chain seq x y z
N MET A 1 -29.56 -27.74 45.67
CA MET A 1 -28.70 -26.53 45.71
C MET A 1 -27.34 -26.75 45.00
N LYS A 2 -27.29 -27.39 43.82
CA LYS A 2 -26.03 -27.53 43.02
C LYS A 2 -26.10 -26.80 41.67
N ASN A 3 -27.31 -26.46 41.23
CA ASN A 3 -27.55 -25.76 39.96
C ASN A 3 -27.63 -24.24 40.15
N LEU A 4 -27.91 -23.76 41.37
CA LEU A 4 -27.89 -22.34 41.73
C LEU A 4 -26.46 -21.77 41.82
N LEU A 5 -25.48 -22.61 42.18
CA LEU A 5 -24.06 -22.23 42.25
C LEU A 5 -23.44 -22.05 40.85
N LYS A 6 -23.86 -22.87 39.87
CA LYS A 6 -23.36 -22.78 38.48
C LYS A 6 -23.93 -21.57 37.73
N VAL A 7 -25.19 -21.19 38.01
CA VAL A 7 -25.78 -19.96 37.46
C VAL A 7 -25.05 -18.73 37.98
N TYR A 8 -24.66 -18.72 39.27
CA TYR A 8 -23.93 -17.60 39.86
C TYR A 8 -22.53 -17.42 39.25
N ILE A 9 -21.84 -18.51 38.92
CA ILE A 9 -20.52 -18.46 38.26
C ILE A 9 -20.63 -17.94 36.82
N ILE A 10 -21.67 -18.31 36.08
CA ILE A 10 -21.88 -17.83 34.69
C ILE A 10 -22.25 -16.34 34.67
N VAL A 11 -23.04 -15.87 35.64
CA VAL A 11 -23.41 -14.45 35.76
C VAL A 11 -22.21 -13.59 36.18
N PHE A 12 -21.28 -14.10 36.99
CA PHE A 12 -20.10 -13.34 37.43
C PHE A 12 -19.05 -13.14 36.33
N ILE A 13 -18.96 -14.05 35.35
CA ILE A 13 -18.04 -13.95 34.20
C ILE A 13 -18.56 -12.94 33.15
N ALA A 14 -19.88 -12.77 33.03
CA ALA A 14 -20.49 -11.82 32.10
C ALA A 14 -20.32 -10.35 32.51
N VAL A 15 -19.98 -10.06 33.77
CA VAL A 15 -19.83 -8.68 34.29
C VAL A 15 -18.40 -8.15 34.13
N LEU A 16 -17.41 -8.98 33.76
CA LEU A 16 -16.00 -8.56 33.64
C LEU A 16 -15.54 -8.19 32.22
N ALA A 17 -16.44 -8.17 31.22
CA ALA A 17 -16.12 -7.78 29.85
C ALA A 17 -16.46 -6.32 29.50
N VAL A 18 -16.74 -5.46 30.49
CA VAL A 18 -16.80 -4.01 30.30
C VAL A 18 -15.74 -3.36 31.19
N SER A 19 -14.51 -3.33 30.69
CA SER A 19 -13.45 -2.47 31.22
C SER A 19 -12.80 -1.73 30.06
N CYS A 20 -13.53 -0.77 29.49
CA CYS A 20 -12.91 0.37 28.84
C CYS A 20 -12.72 1.45 29.92
N THR A 21 -11.54 1.51 30.50
CA THR A 21 -11.00 2.78 31.00
C THR A 21 -10.16 3.35 29.87
N LYS A 22 -10.61 4.43 29.25
CA LYS A 22 -9.69 5.31 28.54
C LYS A 22 -9.88 6.69 29.16
N ASP A 23 -9.02 6.94 30.14
CA ASP A 23 -8.81 8.25 30.73
C ASP A 23 -8.40 9.24 29.64
N ASN A 24 -8.83 10.48 29.88
CA ASN A 24 -8.57 11.64 29.06
C ASN A 24 -7.15 12.12 29.32
N ASP A 25 -6.23 11.83 28.40
CA ASP A 25 -4.92 12.49 28.36
C ASP A 25 -4.91 13.47 27.20
N GLU A 26 -5.05 14.76 27.54
CA GLU A 26 -4.60 15.86 26.70
C GLU A 26 -3.07 15.74 26.58
N VAL A 27 -2.61 15.17 25.48
CA VAL A 27 -1.23 15.29 25.02
C VAL A 27 -1.29 15.95 23.66
N ALA A 28 -0.84 17.19 23.61
CA ALA A 28 -0.54 17.88 22.36
C ALA A 28 0.29 16.94 21.48
N PRO A 29 -0.01 16.77 20.19
CA PRO A 29 0.95 16.17 19.29
C PRO A 29 2.14 17.13 19.21
N GLU A 30 3.18 16.76 19.94
CA GLU A 30 4.55 17.17 19.72
C GLU A 30 4.82 17.06 18.22
N ALA A 31 5.37 18.15 17.67
CA ALA A 31 6.07 18.08 16.40
C ALA A 31 7.24 17.11 16.55
N THR A 32 7.04 15.85 16.18
CA THR A 32 8.12 14.88 15.98
C THR A 32 8.25 14.63 14.49
N SER A 33 9.16 15.40 13.91
CA SER A 33 9.86 15.11 12.67
C SER A 33 10.57 13.75 12.83
N GLU A 34 9.89 12.67 12.48
CA GLU A 34 10.51 11.40 12.09
C GLU A 34 9.74 10.94 10.86
N ASN A 35 10.36 10.80 9.69
CA ASN A 35 10.88 9.49 9.34
C ASN A 35 11.84 9.57 8.13
N SER A 36 13.13 9.81 8.38
CA SER A 36 14.17 9.60 7.34
C SER A 36 14.50 8.11 7.12
N ASN A 37 13.80 7.20 7.82
CA ASN A 37 14.07 5.78 7.79
C ASN A 37 13.11 5.00 6.86
N SER A 38 11.91 5.49 6.53
CA SER A 38 11.04 4.85 5.51
C SER A 38 11.66 4.91 4.12
N LEU A 39 12.22 6.07 3.76
CA LEU A 39 12.82 6.28 2.45
C LEU A 39 14.07 5.41 2.21
N LYS A 40 14.82 5.11 3.28
CA LYS A 40 15.99 4.20 3.23
C LYS A 40 15.58 2.75 3.11
N THR A 41 14.48 2.37 3.75
CA THR A 41 13.94 1.01 3.69
C THR A 41 13.33 0.71 2.33
N GLU A 42 12.61 1.66 1.74
CA GLU A 42 12.04 1.55 0.38
C GLU A 42 13.13 1.57 -0.70
N LEU A 43 14.15 2.42 -0.56
CA LEU A 43 15.30 2.44 -1.49
C LEU A 43 16.14 1.14 -1.40
N ALA A 44 16.27 0.56 -0.20
CA ALA A 44 16.94 -0.73 -0.04
C ALA A 44 16.15 -1.86 -0.71
N LYS A 45 14.82 -1.85 -0.59
CA LYS A 45 13.91 -2.78 -1.28
C LYS A 45 14.02 -2.64 -2.80
N TYR A 46 14.14 -1.41 -3.32
CA TYR A 46 14.40 -1.15 -4.73
C TYR A 46 15.73 -1.69 -5.23
N LEU A 47 16.82 -1.46 -4.51
CA LEU A 47 18.13 -1.97 -4.90
C LEU A 47 18.18 -3.51 -4.87
N GLU A 48 17.42 -4.14 -3.98
CA GLU A 48 17.27 -5.59 -3.90
C GLU A 48 16.42 -6.13 -5.07
N ILE A 49 15.29 -5.51 -5.39
CA ILE A 49 14.39 -5.92 -6.48
C ILE A 49 14.99 -5.64 -7.87
N LYS A 50 15.62 -4.48 -8.08
CA LYS A 50 16.35 -4.15 -9.33
C LYS A 50 17.46 -5.15 -9.65
N SER A 51 17.99 -5.85 -8.63
CA SER A 51 18.99 -6.90 -8.85
C SER A 51 18.38 -8.22 -9.35
N ILE A 52 17.06 -8.36 -9.27
CA ILE A 52 16.25 -9.52 -9.66
C ILE A 52 15.55 -9.26 -10.99
N ASN A 53 15.02 -8.05 -11.21
CA ASN A 53 14.42 -7.62 -12.47
C ASN A 53 15.07 -6.33 -13.00
N GLU A 54 15.60 -6.38 -14.23
CA GLU A 54 16.30 -5.23 -14.81
C GLU A 54 15.32 -4.11 -15.24
N GLU A 55 14.01 -4.42 -15.27
CA GLU A 55 12.94 -3.55 -15.76
C GLU A 55 11.98 -3.03 -14.68
N ALA A 56 12.09 -3.44 -13.40
CA ALA A 56 11.19 -2.87 -12.39
C ALA A 56 11.48 -1.40 -12.13
N THR A 57 10.39 -0.67 -12.08
CA THR A 57 10.34 0.73 -11.74
C THR A 57 10.07 0.89 -10.25
N LEU A 58 10.38 2.07 -9.70
CA LEU A 58 10.07 2.39 -8.32
C LEU A 58 8.57 2.49 -8.08
N ILE A 59 7.82 2.89 -9.11
CA ILE A 59 6.36 2.89 -9.06
C ILE A 59 5.81 1.47 -8.97
N ASP A 60 6.38 0.49 -9.68
CA ASP A 60 6.00 -0.92 -9.53
C ASP A 60 6.20 -1.37 -8.08
N ILE A 61 7.28 -1.00 -7.40
CA ILE A 61 7.48 -1.45 -6.00
C ILE A 61 6.51 -0.78 -5.01
N ALA A 62 6.16 0.48 -5.27
CA ALA A 62 5.26 1.24 -4.42
C ALA A 62 3.81 0.82 -4.58
N TYR A 63 3.42 0.40 -5.78
CA TYR A 63 2.02 0.10 -6.10
C TYR A 63 1.73 -1.37 -6.39
N GLY A 64 2.71 -2.17 -6.82
CA GLY A 64 2.53 -3.58 -7.18
C GLY A 64 3.66 -4.11 -8.05
N SER A 65 4.56 -4.92 -7.45
CA SER A 65 5.67 -5.57 -8.15
C SER A 65 5.67 -7.06 -7.80
N GLU A 66 4.79 -7.82 -8.47
CA GLU A 66 4.88 -9.27 -8.51
C GLU A 66 5.12 -9.72 -9.96
N ASP A 67 6.24 -9.29 -10.56
CA ASP A 67 6.91 -9.75 -11.81
C ASP A 67 6.06 -10.00 -13.10
N CYS A 68 4.75 -9.81 -13.06
CA CYS A 68 3.78 -10.21 -14.08
C CYS A 68 3.30 -9.04 -14.97
N PHE A 69 3.52 -7.79 -14.52
CA PHE A 69 3.33 -6.58 -15.31
C PHE A 69 4.13 -5.39 -14.72
N SER A 70 4.37 -4.38 -15.56
CA SER A 70 4.98 -3.10 -15.18
C SER A 70 4.15 -1.93 -15.67
N ILE A 71 4.15 -0.82 -14.91
CA ILE A 71 3.45 0.41 -15.30
C ILE A 71 4.30 1.20 -16.30
N ASN A 72 3.71 1.58 -17.43
CA ASN A 72 4.37 2.39 -18.44
C ASN A 72 4.27 3.89 -18.11
N TYR A 73 5.42 4.56 -18.11
CA TYR A 73 5.47 6.01 -18.09
C TYR A 73 5.00 6.66 -19.41
N PRO A 74 4.49 7.91 -19.36
CA PRO A 74 4.28 8.73 -18.17
C PRO A 74 3.01 8.36 -17.40
N VAL A 75 3.00 8.64 -16.08
CA VAL A 75 1.86 8.44 -15.18
C VAL A 75 1.47 9.76 -14.54
N SER A 76 0.17 10.06 -14.47
CA SER A 76 -0.32 11.25 -13.79
C SER A 76 -0.82 10.91 -12.39
N PHE A 77 -0.53 11.79 -11.42
CA PHE A 77 -0.96 11.66 -10.04
C PHE A 77 -1.76 12.89 -9.61
N ALA A 78 -2.80 12.68 -8.82
CA ALA A 78 -3.41 13.74 -8.02
C ALA A 78 -2.59 13.92 -6.73
N LEU A 79 -2.25 15.18 -6.41
CA LEU A 79 -1.45 15.56 -5.26
C LEU A 79 -2.37 16.07 -4.14
N GLY A 80 -2.41 15.35 -3.00
CA GLY A 80 -3.18 15.76 -1.83
C GLY A 80 -4.68 15.96 -2.11
N ASP A 81 -5.34 16.73 -1.24
CA ASP A 81 -6.76 17.07 -1.40
C ASP A 81 -7.00 18.29 -2.32
N SER A 82 -5.94 18.92 -2.84
CA SER A 82 -6.08 20.15 -3.66
C SER A 82 -6.63 19.86 -5.06
N GLY A 83 -6.53 18.61 -5.51
CA GLY A 83 -6.88 18.21 -6.87
C GLY A 83 -5.87 18.67 -7.92
N ASP A 84 -4.70 19.14 -7.50
CA ASP A 84 -3.59 19.41 -8.42
C ASP A 84 -3.08 18.10 -9.01
N THR A 85 -2.67 18.12 -10.28
CA THR A 85 -2.16 16.93 -10.96
C THR A 85 -0.73 17.12 -11.43
N GLU A 86 0.14 16.17 -11.14
CA GLU A 86 1.51 16.11 -11.66
C GLU A 86 1.65 14.95 -12.65
N SER A 87 2.45 15.13 -13.70
CA SER A 87 2.83 14.05 -14.62
C SER A 87 4.26 13.63 -14.36
N VAL A 88 4.45 12.35 -14.06
CA VAL A 88 5.74 11.74 -13.79
C VAL A 88 6.21 11.03 -15.06
N ALA A 89 7.41 11.33 -15.54
CA ALA A 89 7.93 10.77 -16.80
C ALA A 89 8.83 9.55 -16.61
N ASN A 90 9.32 9.30 -15.39
CA ASN A 90 10.24 8.23 -15.05
C ASN A 90 10.33 8.04 -13.52
N ASP A 91 11.10 7.05 -13.10
CA ASP A 91 11.36 6.73 -11.70
C ASP A 91 11.98 7.87 -10.88
N GLU A 92 12.91 8.63 -11.46
CA GLU A 92 13.58 9.72 -10.76
C GLU A 92 12.58 10.83 -10.42
N ASP A 93 11.68 11.14 -11.35
CA ASP A 93 10.58 12.08 -11.13
C ASP A 93 9.58 11.55 -10.09
N PHE A 94 9.34 10.24 -10.06
CA PHE A 94 8.47 9.61 -9.07
C PHE A 94 9.05 9.74 -7.65
N ILE A 95 10.34 9.43 -7.49
CA ILE A 95 11.06 9.62 -6.21
C ILE A 95 11.01 11.09 -5.77
N ALA A 96 11.13 12.02 -6.71
CA ALA A 96 11.10 13.45 -6.39
C ALA A 96 9.75 13.85 -5.76
N LEU A 97 8.63 13.21 -6.13
CA LEU A 97 7.34 13.43 -5.50
C LEU A 97 7.32 13.04 -4.03
N PHE A 98 7.93 11.92 -3.62
CA PHE A 98 8.00 11.53 -2.20
C PHE A 98 8.90 12.44 -1.36
N ASN A 99 9.83 13.15 -2.00
CA ASN A 99 10.67 14.14 -1.34
C ASN A 99 10.01 15.53 -1.22
N SER A 100 8.81 15.69 -1.78
CA SER A 100 8.02 16.91 -1.65
C SER A 100 7.10 16.84 -0.43
N ASP A 101 6.58 17.99 0.04
CA ASP A 101 5.62 18.08 1.16
C ASP A 101 4.23 17.50 0.83
N VAL A 102 4.12 16.63 -0.19
CA VAL A 102 2.88 15.98 -0.60
C VAL A 102 2.51 14.89 0.40
N THR A 103 1.32 14.99 0.98
CA THR A 103 0.83 14.06 2.01
C THR A 103 0.11 12.85 1.45
N PHE A 104 -0.34 12.90 0.19
CA PHE A 104 -1.12 11.85 -0.46
C PHE A 104 -0.92 11.91 -1.98
N LEU A 105 -0.82 10.73 -2.60
CA LEU A 105 -0.67 10.54 -4.04
C LEU A 105 -1.70 9.51 -4.51
N GLU A 106 -2.51 9.89 -5.49
CA GLU A 106 -3.49 9.00 -6.14
C GLU A 106 -3.20 8.93 -7.63
N ILE A 107 -3.20 7.73 -8.20
CA ILE A 107 -2.99 7.53 -9.63
C ILE A 107 -4.22 8.03 -10.41
N ASN A 108 -4.00 8.89 -11.39
CA ASN A 108 -5.04 9.26 -12.35
C ASN A 108 -5.14 8.19 -13.44
N TYR A 109 -6.23 7.45 -13.43
CA TYR A 109 -6.57 6.49 -14.48
C TYR A 109 -7.13 7.20 -15.73
N PRO A 110 -6.96 6.61 -16.93
CA PRO A 110 -6.34 5.32 -17.21
C PRO A 110 -4.80 5.36 -17.22
N ILE A 111 -4.18 4.22 -16.90
CA ILE A 111 -2.74 3.98 -17.05
C ILE A 111 -2.46 2.84 -18.02
N ASN A 112 -1.27 2.85 -18.63
CA ASN A 112 -0.80 1.76 -19.47
C ASN A 112 0.12 0.85 -18.67
N ALA A 113 0.01 -0.45 -18.90
CA ALA A 113 0.85 -1.48 -18.32
C ALA A 113 1.34 -2.44 -19.39
N THR A 114 2.53 -3.01 -19.18
CA THR A 114 3.13 -4.06 -20.00
C THR A 114 3.08 -5.35 -19.20
N LEU A 115 2.38 -6.36 -19.71
CA LEU A 115 2.29 -7.70 -19.09
C LEU A 115 3.60 -8.48 -19.30
N GLU A 116 3.78 -9.59 -18.59
CA GLU A 116 4.97 -10.47 -18.67
C GLU A 116 5.26 -10.97 -20.10
N ASP A 117 4.20 -11.24 -20.88
CA ASP A 117 4.31 -11.67 -22.28
C ASP A 117 4.64 -10.51 -23.25
N GLY A 118 4.80 -9.29 -22.73
CA GLY A 118 5.04 -8.05 -23.47
C GLY A 118 3.78 -7.40 -24.03
N ALA A 119 2.59 -7.98 -23.83
CA ALA A 119 1.33 -7.37 -24.27
C ALA A 119 1.05 -6.08 -23.51
N GLN A 120 0.44 -5.12 -24.21
CA GLN A 120 0.03 -3.84 -23.61
C GLN A 120 -1.40 -3.96 -23.08
N LYS A 121 -1.61 -3.52 -21.84
CA LYS A 121 -2.92 -3.45 -21.18
C LYS A 121 -3.19 -2.02 -20.72
N VAL A 122 -4.42 -1.56 -20.89
CA VAL A 122 -4.89 -0.29 -20.31
C VAL A 122 -5.70 -0.62 -19.07
N LEU A 123 -5.34 -0.04 -17.93
CA LEU A 123 -6.09 -0.14 -16.68
C LEU A 123 -6.89 1.15 -16.52
N ASN A 124 -8.21 1.05 -16.52
CA ASN A 124 -9.11 2.20 -16.56
C ASN A 124 -9.55 2.68 -15.17
N SER A 125 -9.22 1.92 -14.12
CA SER A 125 -9.59 2.24 -12.75
C SER A 125 -8.66 1.56 -11.76
N GLU A 126 -8.71 2.01 -10.51
CA GLU A 126 -8.04 1.38 -9.38
C GLU A 126 -8.51 -0.06 -9.15
N GLU A 127 -9.79 -0.35 -9.38
CA GLU A 127 -10.32 -1.72 -9.31
C GLU A 127 -9.68 -2.62 -10.37
N GLU A 128 -9.51 -2.14 -11.61
CA GLU A 128 -8.81 -2.89 -12.65
C GLU A 128 -7.32 -3.11 -12.32
N TYR A 129 -6.69 -2.17 -11.61
CA TYR A 129 -5.34 -2.31 -11.11
C TYR A 129 -5.23 -3.43 -10.08
N TYR A 130 -6.04 -3.40 -9.02
CA TYR A 130 -6.03 -4.45 -7.99
C TYR A 130 -6.40 -5.83 -8.54
N VAL A 131 -7.36 -5.91 -9.46
CA VAL A 131 -7.67 -7.17 -10.14
C VAL A 131 -6.47 -7.68 -10.94
N GLN A 132 -5.69 -6.78 -11.55
CA GLN A 132 -4.47 -7.19 -12.24
C GLN A 132 -3.40 -7.69 -11.26
N GLU A 133 -3.24 -7.06 -10.09
CA GLU A 133 -2.35 -7.58 -9.02
C GLU A 133 -2.79 -8.96 -8.53
N ASP A 134 -4.10 -9.18 -8.31
CA ASP A 134 -4.63 -10.46 -7.86
C ASP A 134 -4.37 -11.57 -8.90
N VAL A 135 -4.55 -11.27 -10.19
CA VAL A 135 -4.23 -12.20 -11.29
C VAL A 135 -2.76 -12.61 -11.24
N CYS A 136 -1.87 -11.67 -10.98
CA CYS A 136 -0.44 -11.94 -10.86
C CYS A 136 -0.08 -12.85 -9.71
N ALA A 137 -0.67 -12.59 -8.54
CA ALA A 137 -0.46 -13.41 -7.36
C ALA A 137 -0.98 -14.85 -7.59
N GLU A 138 -2.10 -15.01 -8.30
CA GLU A 138 -2.64 -16.33 -8.67
C GLU A 138 -1.73 -17.07 -9.66
N GLU A 139 -1.23 -16.40 -10.71
CA GLU A 139 -0.34 -16.99 -11.71
C GLU A 139 1.02 -17.42 -11.11
N ALA A 140 1.56 -16.64 -10.16
CA ALA A 140 2.79 -16.98 -9.47
C ALA A 140 2.68 -18.30 -8.68
N LEU A 141 1.53 -18.57 -8.05
CA LEU A 141 1.28 -19.80 -7.29
C LEU A 141 1.14 -21.04 -8.19
N GLU A 142 0.69 -20.88 -9.43
CA GLU A 142 0.58 -21.98 -10.40
C GLU A 142 1.94 -22.35 -11.03
N SER A 143 2.90 -21.42 -11.03
CA SER A 143 4.24 -21.64 -11.60
C SER A 143 5.17 -22.51 -10.74
N GLU A 144 4.79 -22.82 -9.49
CA GLU A 144 5.59 -23.60 -8.53
C GLU A 144 5.30 -25.13 -8.53
N GLU A 145 4.38 -25.61 -9.37
CA GLU A 145 4.08 -27.07 -9.55
C GLU A 145 4.82 -27.72 -10.74
#